data_AF-A0A7L3QRN2-F1
#
_entry.id   AF-A0A7L3QRN2-F1
#
_cell.length_a   1.000
_cell.length_b   1.000
_cell.length_c   1.000
_cell.angle_alpha   90.00
_cell.angle_beta   90.00
_cell.angle_gamma   90.00
#
_symmetry.space_group_name_H-M   'P 1'
#
loop_
_entity.id
_entity.type
_entity.pdbx_description
1 polymer ?
#
loop_
_entity_poly.entity_id
_entity_poly.type
_entity_poly.pdbx_seq_one_letter_code
_entity_poly.pdbx_strand_id
1 'polypeptide(L)' 'QVAIKKMALQEEMCEELAVNEIVVMRDNRNPNIVTYLDSYLVGAEVWLAMEFMDGGTLCDVLRAVYLEEGQIGAVCRE' A
#
# COMPACT_ATOMS: atom_id res chain seq x y z
N GLN A 1 -14.48 -5.56 -1.78
CA GLN A 1 -13.94 -4.51 -2.68
C GLN A 1 -12.41 -4.62 -2.62
N VAL A 2 -11.68 -4.18 -3.65
CA VAL A 2 -10.20 -4.28 -3.71
C VAL A 2 -9.61 -2.96 -4.18
N ALA A 3 -8.37 -2.66 -3.76
CA ALA A 3 -7.58 -1.56 -4.31
C ALA A 3 -6.64 -2.11 -5.39
N ILE A 4 -6.51 -1.38 -6.50
CA ILE A 4 -5.57 -1.71 -7.59
C ILE A 4 -4.56 -0.59 -7.73
N LYS A 5 -3.28 -0.89 -7.48
CA LYS A 5 -2.16 0.00 -7.79
C LYS A 5 -1.59 -0.35 -9.16
N LYS A 6 -1.49 0.62 -10.07
CA LYS A 6 -0.90 0.44 -11.39
C LYS A 6 0.49 1.05 -11.44
N MET A 7 1.47 0.29 -11.92
CA MET A 7 2.88 0.68 -11.96
C MET A 7 3.40 0.47 -13.37
N ALA A 8 3.82 1.55 -14.04
CA ALA A 8 4.36 1.46 -15.39
C ALA A 8 5.83 0.97 -15.38
N LEU A 9 6.17 0.08 -16.30
CA LEU A 9 7.50 -0.49 -16.47
C LEU A 9 8.24 0.27 -17.58
N GLN A 10 8.58 1.54 -17.34
CA GLN A 10 9.20 2.40 -18.36
C GLN A 10 10.73 2.29 -18.39
N GLU A 11 11.36 1.96 -17.26
CA GLU A 11 12.81 1.87 -17.06
C GLU A 11 13.13 0.71 -16.11
N GLU A 12 14.34 0.12 -16.20
CA GLU A 12 14.76 -1.00 -15.34
C GLU A 12 14.60 -0.69 -13.84
N MET A 13 14.89 0.54 -13.42
CA MET A 13 14.71 0.96 -12.02
C MET A 13 13.24 0.92 -11.57
N CYS A 14 12.29 1.18 -12.48
CA CYS A 14 10.86 1.05 -12.18
C CYS A 14 10.46 -0.43 -12.03
N GLU A 15 11.06 -1.33 -12.80
CA GLU A 15 10.82 -2.77 -12.71
C GLU A 15 11.30 -3.31 -11.36
N GLU A 16 12.51 -2.96 -10.94
CA GLU A 16 13.06 -3.37 -9.64
C GLU A 16 12.19 -2.89 -8.47
N LEU A 17 11.71 -1.64 -8.52
CA LEU A 17 10.81 -1.09 -7.50
C LEU A 17 9.46 -1.82 -7.46
N ALA A 18 8.87 -2.12 -8.63
CA ALA A 18 7.61 -2.86 -8.70
C ALA A 18 7.75 -4.30 -8.16
N VAL A 19 8.86 -4.97 -8.50
CA VAL A 19 9.16 -6.31 -7.97
C VAL A 19 9.36 -6.27 -6.46
N ASN A 20 10.13 -5.29 -5.96
CA ASN A 20 10.36 -5.15 -4.53
C ASN A 20 9.06 -4.94 -3.77
N GLU A 21 8.16 -4.10 -4.27
CA GLU A 21 6.86 -3.87 -3.64
C GLU A 21 6.01 -5.16 -3.58
N ILE A 22 5.95 -5.93 -4.68
CA ILE A 22 5.24 -7.22 -4.70
C ILE A 22 5.84 -8.20 -3.70
N VAL A 23 7.17 -8.38 -3.71
CA VAL A 23 7.85 -9.36 -2.86
C VAL A 23 7.69 -9.00 -1.38
N VAL A 24 7.89 -7.73 -1.02
CA VAL A 24 7.73 -7.26 0.36
C VAL A 24 6.31 -7.51 0.85
N MET A 25 5.28 -7.16 0.08
CA MET A 25 3.89 -7.35 0.51
C MET A 25 3.46 -8.82 0.53
N ARG A 26 3.92 -9.63 -0.43
CA ARG A 26 3.56 -11.06 -0.52
C ARG A 26 4.17 -11.86 0.63
N ASP A 27 5.44 -11.61 0.93
CA ASP A 27 6.22 -12.43 1.86
C ASP A 27 6.09 -11.93 3.31
N ASN A 28 5.62 -10.69 3.55
CA ASN A 28 5.41 -10.13 4.89
C ASN A 28 3.92 -9.94 5.21
N ARG A 29 3.27 -11.00 5.69
CA ARG A 29 1.88 -10.92 6.19
C ARG A 29 1.87 -10.48 7.64
N ASN A 30 1.27 -9.32 7.92
CA ASN A 30 1.10 -8.77 9.26
C ASN A 30 -0.21 -7.97 9.32
N PRO A 31 -0.97 -7.98 10.44
CA PRO A 31 -2.20 -7.20 10.57
C PRO A 31 -2.06 -5.69 10.29
N ASN A 32 -0.86 -5.12 10.46
CA ASN A 32 -0.57 -3.71 10.28
C ASN A 32 0.14 -3.41 8.94
N ILE A 33 0.24 -4.40 8.06
CA ILE A 33 0.73 -4.26 6.67
C ILE A 33 -0.41 -4.60 5.73
N VAL A 34 -0.67 -3.73 4.76
CA VAL A 34 -1.71 -3.94 3.74
C VAL A 34 -1.52 -5.29 3.06
N THR A 35 -2.60 -6.06 3.00
CA THR A 35 -2.60 -7.44 2.52
C THR A 35 -2.49 -7.49 1.00
N TYR A 36 -1.45 -8.19 0.53
CA TYR A 36 -1.32 -8.63 -0.86
C TYR A 36 -2.42 -9.64 -1.22
N LEU A 37 -3.11 -9.42 -2.35
CA LEU A 37 -4.06 -10.39 -2.90
C LEU A 37 -3.49 -11.10 -4.13
N ASP A 38 -3.10 -10.34 -5.15
CA ASP A 38 -2.52 -10.86 -6.38
C ASP A 38 -1.78 -9.78 -7.19
N SER A 39 -1.07 -10.16 -8.24
CA SER A 39 -0.44 -9.23 -9.20
C SER A 39 -0.54 -9.72 -10.64
N TYR A 40 -0.70 -8.78 -11.57
CA TYR A 40 -0.92 -9.05 -12.98
C TYR A 40 -0.03 -8.16 -13.84
N LEU A 41 0.51 -8.70 -14.93
CA LEU A 41 1.14 -7.92 -15.98
C LEU A 41 0.10 -7.60 -17.06
N VAL A 42 -0.17 -6.31 -17.26
CA VAL A 42 -1.16 -5.80 -18.23
C VAL A 42 -0.46 -4.82 -19.17
N GLY A 43 -0.08 -5.30 -20.36
CA GLY A 43 0.73 -4.51 -21.28
C GLY A 43 2.11 -4.21 -20.67
N ALA A 44 2.46 -2.92 -20.59
CA ALA A 44 3.70 -2.44 -19.96
C ALA A 44 3.47 -1.95 -18.52
N GLU A 45 2.42 -2.45 -17.84
CA GLU A 45 2.11 -2.10 -16.46
C GLU A 45 1.96 -3.35 -15.59
N VAL A 46 2.44 -3.25 -14.35
CA VAL A 46 2.11 -4.19 -13.28
C VAL A 46 0.93 -3.65 -12.50
N TRP A 47 -0.11 -4.46 -12.37
CA TRP A 47 -1.28 -4.18 -11.55
C TRP A 47 -1.19 -5.01 -10.29
N LEU A 48 -1.09 -4.34 -9.15
CA LEU A 48 -1.07 -4.95 -7.83
C LEU A 48 -2.45 -4.85 -7.19
N ALA A 49 -3.06 -6.01 -6.92
CA ALA A 49 -4.32 -6.12 -6.21
C ALA A 49 -4.05 -6.31 -4.72
N MET A 50 -4.63 -5.43 -3.91
CA MET A 50 -4.45 -5.39 -2.45
C MET A 50 -5.79 -5.12 -1.75
N GLU A 51 -5.82 -5.37 -0.45
CA GLU A 51 -6.99 -5.03 0.35
C GLU A 51 -7.35 -3.54 0.24
N PHE A 52 -8.65 -3.24 0.28
CA PHE A 52 -9.13 -1.88 0.21
C PHE A 52 -9.29 -1.32 1.62
N MET A 53 -8.52 -0.27 1.92
CA MET A 53 -8.57 0.46 3.19
C MET A 53 -9.60 1.60 3.07
N ASP A 54 -10.82 1.37 3.54
CA ASP A 54 -11.95 2.30 3.41
C ASP A 54 -11.85 3.55 4.31
N GLY A 55 -10.99 3.51 5.34
CA GLY A 55 -10.69 4.65 6.22
C GLY A 55 -9.85 5.77 5.60
N GLY A 56 -9.37 5.60 4.36
CA GLY A 56 -8.52 6.59 3.69
C GLY A 56 -7.10 6.66 4.27
N THR A 57 -6.40 7.79 4.05
CA THR A 57 -5.01 7.95 4.50
C THR A 57 -4.92 8.71 5.82
N LEU A 58 -3.89 8.43 6.61
CA LEU A 58 -3.57 9.24 7.80
C LEU A 58 -3.35 10.72 7.43
N CYS A 59 -2.85 11.00 6.22
CA CYS A 59 -2.67 12.36 5.74
C CYS A 59 -4.00 13.12 5.61
N ASP A 60 -5.07 12.44 5.17
CA ASP A 60 -6.40 13.06 5.08
C ASP A 60 -6.96 13.38 6.46
N VAL A 61 -6.75 12.48 7.44
CA VAL A 61 -7.13 12.72 8.84
C VAL A 61 -6.39 13.93 9.40
N LEU A 62 -5.07 14.02 9.20
CA LEU A 62 -4.24 15.13 9.69
C LEU A 62 -4.57 16.48 9.05
N ARG A 63 -5.18 16.49 7.86
CA ARG A 63 -5.70 17.72 7.25
C ARG A 63 -7.03 18.17 7.84
N ALA A 64 -7.81 17.24 8.40
CA ALA A 64 -9.15 17.51 8.91
C ALA A 64 -9.16 17.83 10.41
N VAL A 65 -8.31 17.18 11.21
CA VAL A 65 -8.28 17.30 12.67
C VAL A 65 -6.87 17.22 13.24
N TYR A 66 -6.68 17.80 14.42
CA TYR A 66 -5.50 17.54 15.25
C TYR A 66 -5.71 16.25 16.04
N LEU A 67 -4.71 15.37 16.02
CA LEU A 67 -4.73 14.14 16.81
C LEU A 67 -4.28 14.42 18.25
N GLU A 68 -5.01 13.87 19.21
CA GLU A 68 -4.60 13.88 20.62
C GLU A 68 -3.42 12.91 20.83
N GLU A 69 -2.62 13.12 21.88
CA GLU A 69 -1.44 12.29 22.17
C GLU A 69 -1.78 10.79 22.25
N GLY A 70 -2.95 10.44 22.79
CA GLY A 70 -3.41 9.06 22.86
C GLY A 70 -3.66 8.44 21.48
N GLN A 71 -4.15 9.23 20.51
CA GLN A 71 -4.38 8.77 19.14
C GLN A 71 -3.07 8.65 18.37
N ILE A 72 -2.14 9.59 18.56
CA ILE A 72 -0.78 9.51 18.03
C ILE A 72 -0.09 8.24 18.55
N GLY A 73 -0.16 8.02 19.87
CA GLY A 73 0.43 6.85 20.51
C GLY A 73 -0.19 5.53 20.02
N ALA A 74 -1.48 5.51 19.69
CA ALA A 74 -2.12 4.35 19.07
C ALA A 74 -1.54 4.08 17.67
N VAL A 75 -1.48 5.08 16.80
CA VAL A 75 -0.91 4.95 15.44
C VAL A 75 0.56 4.53 15.47
N CYS A 76 1.34 5.01 16.43
CA CYS A 76 2.76 4.64 16.56
C CYS A 76 2.99 3.22 17.11
N ARG A 77 2.00 2.63 17.79
CA ARG A 77 2.11 1.29 18.36
C ARG A 77 1.78 0.20 17.33
N GLU A 78 0.78 0.47 16.50
CA GLU A 78 0.41 -0.43 15.39
C GLU A 78 1.48 -0.39 14.30
#